data_AF-A0AAD1RFL3-F1
#
_entry.id   AF-A0AAD1RFL3-F1
#
_cell.length_a   1.000
_cell.length_b   1.000
_cell.length_c   1.000
_cell.angle_alpha   90.00
_cell.angle_beta   90.00
_cell.angle_gamma   90.00
#
_symmetry.space_group_name_H-M   'P 1'
#
loop_
_entity.id
_entity.type
_entity.pdbx_description
1 polymer ?
#
loop_
_entity_poly.entity_id
_entity_poly.type
_entity_poly.pdbx_seq_one_letter_code
_entity_poly.pdbx_strand_id
1 'polypeptide(L)' 'EYAYVSGYKINMGKSVALPHGMDPRAIEGLRTAHTFTIAKTNIKYLGVRLTADPDKLYSENYTPRIQSLYRDIEK' A
#
# COMPACT_ATOMS: atom_id res chain seq x y z
N GLU A 1 13.15 -7.30 14.11
CA GLU A 1 12.47 -6.18 14.78
C GLU A 1 10.97 -6.23 14.50
N TYR A 2 10.14 -5.90 15.49
CA TYR A 2 8.67 -5.95 15.34
C TYR A 2 8.08 -4.58 15.65
N ALA A 3 7.11 -4.15 14.84
CA ALA A 3 6.31 -2.95 15.07
C ALA A 3 4.89 -3.34 15.50
N TYR A 4 4.20 -2.47 16.23
CA TYR A 4 2.77 -2.59 16.49
C TYR A 4 2.02 -1.48 15.76
N VAL A 5 1.07 -1.86 14.91
CA VAL A 5 0.29 -0.92 14.08
C VAL A 5 -1.16 -1.35 14.12
N SER A 6 -2.05 -0.43 14.50
CA SER A 6 -3.49 -0.69 14.61
C SER A 6 -3.82 -1.97 15.43
N GLY A 7 -3.03 -2.25 16.47
CA GLY A 7 -3.18 -3.44 17.31
C GLY A 7 -2.51 -4.72 16.78
N TYR A 8 -1.92 -4.70 15.57
CA TYR A 8 -1.26 -5.86 14.97
C TYR A 8 0.26 -5.81 15.10
N LYS A 9 0.87 -6.96 15.41
CA LYS A 9 2.33 -7.14 15.45
C LYS A 9 2.87 -7.42 14.04
N ILE A 10 3.60 -6.46 13.48
CA ILE A 10 4.20 -6.51 12.14
C ILE A 10 5.68 -6.91 12.23
N ASN A 11 6.10 -7.88 11.43
CA ASN A 11 7.51 -8.23 11.28
C ASN A 11 8.15 -7.32 10.22
N MET A 12 9.01 -6.40 10.68
CA MET A 12 9.61 -5.40 9.79
C MET A 12 10.58 -6.01 8.77
N GLY A 13 11.23 -7.14 9.11
CA GLY A 13 12.13 -7.85 8.20
C GLY A 13 11.43 -8.62 7.09
N LYS A 14 10.10 -8.76 7.16
CA LYS A 14 9.28 -9.41 6.12
C LYS A 14 8.23 -8.50 5.52
N SER A 15 8.16 -7.23 5.96
CA SER A 15 7.13 -6.32 5.50
C SER A 15 7.47 -5.78 4.11
N VAL A 16 6.55 -5.93 3.16
CA VAL A 16 6.66 -5.38 1.79
C VAL A 16 6.10 -3.95 1.71
N ALA A 17 5.27 -3.57 2.69
CA ALA A 17 4.68 -2.26 2.81
C ALA A 17 5.04 -1.63 4.16
N LEU A 18 5.19 -0.31 4.20
CA LEU A 18 5.41 0.40 5.44
C LEU A 18 4.08 0.94 5.98
N PRO A 19 3.91 0.95 7.31
CA PRO A 19 2.78 1.62 7.94
C PRO A 19 2.73 3.11 7.55
N HIS A 20 1.53 3.61 7.27
CA HIS A 20 1.31 5.03 7.02
C HIS A 20 1.65 5.83 8.29
N GLY A 21 2.40 6.92 8.14
CA GLY A 21 2.81 7.79 9.25
C GLY A 21 4.06 7.35 10.03
N MET A 22 4.83 6.36 9.54
CA MET A 22 6.11 5.97 10.15
C MET A 22 7.17 7.08 10.00
N ASP A 23 8.03 7.28 11.03
CA ASP A 23 9.09 8.30 11.02
C ASP A 23 10.05 8.07 9.84
N PRO A 24 10.34 9.10 9.02
CA PRO A 24 11.21 8.97 7.85
C PRO A 24 12.60 8.39 8.14
N ARG A 25 13.17 8.67 9.33
CA ARG A 25 14.48 8.13 9.74
C ARG A 25 14.39 6.63 10.03
N ALA A 26 13.28 6.17 10.62
CA ALA A 26 13.04 4.74 10.81
C ALA A 26 12.86 4.02 9.46
N ILE A 27 12.17 4.66 8.51
CA ILE A 27 12.05 4.17 7.14
C ILE A 27 13.43 4.03 6.48
N GLU A 28 14.30 5.02 6.65
CA GLU A 28 15.65 5.00 6.08
C GLU A 28 16.54 3.91 6.70
N GLY A 29 16.46 3.72 8.02
CA GLY A 29 17.12 2.61 8.72
C GLY A 29 16.67 1.23 8.24
N LEU A 30 15.38 1.06 7.94
CA LEU A 30 14.86 -0.19 7.39
C LEU A 30 15.31 -0.45 5.94
N ARG A 31 15.42 0.61 5.14
CA ARG A 31 15.91 0.52 3.76
C ARG A 31 17.40 0.17 3.69
N THR A 32 18.19 0.58 4.67
CA THR A 32 19.60 0.19 4.76
C THR A 32 19.79 -1.19 5.38
N ALA A 33 18.93 -1.60 6.31
CA ALA A 33 19.02 -2.91 6.97
C ALA A 33 18.55 -4.09 6.11
N HIS A 34 17.66 -3.87 5.13
CA HIS A 34 17.03 -4.94 4.35
C HIS A 34 17.18 -4.73 2.84
N THR A 35 17.33 -5.83 2.10
CA THR A 35 17.61 -5.83 0.64
C THR A 35 16.38 -5.69 -0.25
N PHE A 36 15.19 -5.51 0.32
CA PHE A 36 13.95 -5.43 -0.45
C PHE A 36 13.67 -3.99 -0.92
N THR A 37 13.18 -3.87 -2.15
CA THR A 37 12.72 -2.60 -2.71
C THR A 37 11.38 -2.21 -2.11
N ILE A 38 11.41 -1.36 -1.09
CA ILE A 38 10.18 -0.80 -0.51
C ILE A 38 9.56 0.17 -1.54
N ALA A 39 8.32 -0.11 -1.93
CA ALA A 39 7.57 0.73 -2.84
C ALA A 39 7.20 2.06 -2.16
N LYS A 40 7.60 3.18 -2.76
CA LYS A 40 7.37 4.53 -2.20
C LYS A 40 6.00 5.11 -2.52
N THR A 41 5.42 4.74 -3.65
CA THR A 41 4.32 5.50 -4.27
C THR A 41 3.02 4.72 -4.32
N ASN A 42 3.08 3.45 -4.70
CA ASN A 42 1.91 2.57 -4.72
C ASN A 42 2.33 1.10 -4.65
N ILE A 43 1.43 0.25 -4.16
CA ILE A 43 1.54 -1.21 -4.24
C ILE A 43 0.27 -1.79 -4.85
N LYS A 44 0.38 -2.89 -5.58
CA LYS A 44 -0.80 -3.64 -6.04
C LYS A 44 -1.12 -4.75 -5.05
N TYR A 45 -2.29 -4.72 -4.44
CA TYR A 45 -2.79 -5.74 -3.53
C TYR A 45 -4.18 -6.17 -3.95
N LEU A 46 -4.39 -7.47 -4.17
CA LEU A 46 -5.68 -8.05 -4.60
C LEU A 46 -6.29 -7.36 -5.84
N GLY A 47 -5.44 -6.88 -6.75
CA GLY A 47 -5.90 -6.18 -7.96
C GLY A 47 -6.15 -4.68 -7.77
N VAL A 48 -6.07 -4.16 -6.54
CA VAL A 48 -6.24 -2.74 -6.18
C VAL A 48 -4.88 -2.08 -6.06
N ARG A 49 -4.75 -0.87 -6.60
CA ARG A 49 -3.57 -0.02 -6.42
C ARG A 49 -3.73 0.75 -5.11
N LEU A 50 -3.02 0.35 -4.08
CA LEU A 50 -2.97 1.04 -2.80
C LEU A 50 -2.03 2.24 -2.93
N THR A 51 -2.59 3.45 -2.79
CA THR A 51 -1.86 4.73 -2.78
C THR A 51 -1.62 5.19 -1.36
N ALA A 52 -0.58 6.00 -1.14
CA ALA A 52 -0.34 6.63 0.17
C ALA A 52 -1.42 7.66 0.54
N ASP A 53 -2.06 8.24 -0.48
CA ASP A 53 -3.18 9.16 -0.37
C ASP A 53 -4.50 8.36 -0.34
N PRO A 54 -5.23 8.36 0.79
CA PRO A 54 -6.48 7.60 0.94
C PRO A 54 -7.62 8.15 0.07
N ASP A 55 -7.61 9.44 -0.27
CA ASP A 55 -8.67 10.06 -1.09
C ASP A 55 -8.58 9.59 -2.54
N LYS A 56 -7.36 9.27 -3.00
CA LYS A 56 -7.11 8.70 -4.34
C LYS A 56 -7.44 7.22 -4.43
N LEU A 57 -7.45 6.50 -3.30
CA LEU A 57 -7.68 5.06 -3.29
C LEU A 57 -9.02 4.71 -3.94
N TYR A 58 -10.07 5.45 -3.60
CA TYR A 58 -11.41 5.19 -4.14
C TYR A 58 -11.53 5.60 -5.61
N SER A 59 -11.17 6.84 -5.92
CA SER A 59 -11.34 7.43 -7.25
C SER A 59 -10.48 6.75 -8.31
N GLU A 60 -9.27 6.31 -7.99
CA GLU A 60 -8.38 5.64 -8.95
C GLU A 60 -8.73 4.16 -9.17
N ASN A 61 -9.38 3.49 -8.21
CA ASN A 61 -9.64 2.05 -8.30
C ASN A 61 -11.10 1.68 -8.53
N TYR A 62 -12.03 2.29 -7.81
CA TYR A 62 -13.45 1.90 -7.83
C TYR A 62 -14.22 2.57 -8.95
N THR A 63 -14.04 3.88 -9.15
CA THR A 63 -14.76 4.63 -10.20
C THR A 63 -14.52 4.05 -11.60
N PRO A 64 -13.28 3.76 -12.04
CA PRO A 64 -13.03 3.18 -13.36
C PRO A 64 -13.59 1.75 -13.48
N ARG A 65 -13.55 0.99 -12.38
CA ARG A 65 -14.04 -0.40 -12.34
C ARG A 65 -15.57 -0.48 -12.41
N ILE A 66 -16.28 0.49 -11.83
CA ILE A 66 -17.74 0.60 -11.99
C ILE A 66 -18.09 0.95 -13.44
N GLN A 67 -17.37 1.88 -14.06
CA GLN A 67 -17.59 2.25 -15.46
C GLN A 67 -17.27 1.11 -16.44
N SER A 68 -16.32 0.24 -16.12
CA SER A 68 -16.07 -0.96 -16.94
C SER A 68 -17.22 -1.97 -16.78
N LEU A 69 -17.71 -2.18 -15.56
CA LEU A 69 -18.84 -3.08 -15.31
C LEU A 69 -20.11 -2.66 -16.08
N TYR A 70 -20.44 -1.37 -16.09
CA TYR A 70 -21.58 -0.88 -16.88
C TYR A 70 -21.40 -1.15 -18.38
N ARG A 71 -20.19 -0.89 -18.92
CA ARG A 71 -19.87 -1.19 -20.32
C ARG A 71 -19.92 -2.68 -20.65
N ASP A 72 -19.57 -3.53 -19.71
CA ASP A 72 -19.63 -4.99 -19.89
C ASP A 72 -21.07 -5.52 -19.84
N ILE A 73 -21.96 -4.86 -19.09
CA ILE A 73 -23.40 -5.21 -19.03
C ILE A 73 -24.15 -4.71 -20.27
N GLU A 74 -23.76 -3.56 -20.83
CA GLU A 74 -24.34 -3.02 -22.07
C GLU A 74 -23.92 -3.78 -23.33
N LYS A 75 -22.94 -4.68 -23.21
CA LYS A 75 -22.40 -5.53 -24.28
C LYS A 75 -23.19 -6.82 -24.44
#